data_AF-A0A7S4S9P0-F1
#
_entry.id   AF-A0A7S4S9P0-F1
#
_cell.length_a   1.000
_cell.length_b   1.000
_cell.length_c   1.000
_cell.angle_alpha   90.00
_cell.angle_beta   90.00
_cell.angle_gamma   90.00
#
_symmetry.space_group_name_H-M   'P 1'
#
loop_
_entity.id
_entity.type
_entity.pdbx_description
1 polymer ?
#
loop_
_entity_poly.entity_id
_entity_poly.type
_entity_poly.pdbx_seq_one_letter_code
_entity_poly.pdbx_strand_id
1 'polypeptide(L)'
;NLLFIGSYRDNEIDHIHPLTVHLNELKSKEVAIGNINITGISKEDVNNLISDITNMPHSLTETLSCVVYKKTGGNVLFVTEFLKSICSEGLLFYSLDDKAWKWNADTIEAKEIPDEVGALLSRKISQLSIGCQHAIKLLACIGSKCDDSILISFLNRTAGKNDTENNAQFSILDYAIDEGLLKREGSTYMFAHDRIQHAAYLLIPESDQGRMHRHIGLLILEHAQDEMLDHVLFLVVDQLNRGQKFITKEKDRMELATLNLKAGEKAMSLAAFISSASYLRAGIDLL
;
A
#
# COMPACT_ATOMS: atom_id res chain seq x y z
N ASN A 1 8.44 20.22 -31.25
CA ASN A 1 8.56 20.57 -29.82
C ASN A 1 8.03 19.42 -28.99
N LEU A 2 8.87 18.85 -28.15
CA LEU A 2 8.52 17.77 -27.22
C LEU A 2 8.62 18.34 -25.80
N LEU A 3 7.57 18.16 -25.00
CA LEU A 3 7.55 18.49 -23.58
C LEU A 3 7.41 17.18 -22.80
N PHE A 4 8.34 16.93 -21.89
CA PHE A 4 8.30 15.76 -21.00
C PHE A 4 7.82 16.21 -19.62
N ILE A 5 6.81 15.53 -19.09
CA ILE A 5 6.27 15.74 -17.75
C ILE A 5 6.39 14.42 -17.02
N GLY A 6 6.97 14.45 -15.82
CA GLY A 6 7.12 13.30 -14.96
C GLY A 6 6.87 13.69 -13.50
N SER A 7 6.45 12.72 -12.70
CA SER A 7 6.36 12.85 -11.25
C SER A 7 7.30 11.84 -10.61
N TYR A 8 7.86 12.21 -9.47
CA TYR A 8 8.73 11.34 -8.70
C TYR A 8 8.66 11.71 -7.23
N ARG A 9 9.07 10.79 -6.35
CA ARG A 9 9.15 11.03 -4.92
C ARG A 9 10.54 11.52 -4.55
N ASP A 10 10.60 12.65 -3.87
CA ASP A 10 11.84 13.29 -3.44
C ASP A 10 12.62 12.45 -2.41
N ASN A 11 11.92 11.63 -1.63
CA ASN A 11 12.53 10.73 -0.65
C ASN A 11 13.02 9.38 -1.21
N GLU A 12 12.69 9.04 -2.46
CA GLU A 12 13.11 7.79 -3.13
C GLU A 12 14.26 8.00 -4.12
N ILE A 13 14.67 9.25 -4.33
CA ILE A 13 15.66 9.63 -5.33
C ILE A 13 16.85 10.29 -4.63
N ASP A 14 17.91 9.50 -4.48
CA ASP A 14 19.19 9.99 -3.98
C ASP A 14 20.04 10.63 -5.10
N HIS A 15 21.24 11.05 -4.74
CA HIS A 15 22.20 11.68 -5.65
C HIS A 15 22.73 10.73 -6.74
N ILE A 16 22.58 9.42 -6.54
CA ILE A 16 23.10 8.35 -7.40
C ILE A 16 22.01 7.81 -8.35
N HIS A 17 20.74 8.07 -8.03
CA HIS A 17 19.60 7.58 -8.79
C HIS A 17 19.69 8.01 -10.27
N PRO A 18 19.40 7.11 -11.24
CA PRO A 18 19.54 7.37 -12.68
C PRO A 18 18.81 8.64 -13.15
N LEU A 19 17.65 8.94 -12.57
CA LEU A 19 16.90 10.17 -12.85
C LEU A 19 17.68 11.43 -12.47
N THR A 20 18.33 11.46 -11.30
CA THR A 20 19.14 12.59 -10.83
C THR A 20 20.31 12.84 -11.77
N VAL A 21 20.99 11.78 -12.19
CA VAL A 21 22.10 11.84 -13.14
C VAL A 21 21.63 12.42 -14.48
N HIS A 22 20.53 11.90 -15.03
CA HIS A 22 19.97 12.39 -16.29
C HIS A 22 19.48 13.84 -16.22
N LEU A 23 18.83 14.24 -15.13
CA LEU A 23 18.39 15.62 -14.92
C LEU A 23 19.58 16.59 -14.85
N ASN A 24 20.70 16.18 -14.24
CA ASN A 24 21.92 16.97 -14.20
C ASN A 24 22.61 17.05 -15.57
N GLU A 25 22.64 15.97 -16.35
CA GLU A 25 23.13 15.98 -17.73
C GLU A 25 22.30 16.92 -18.62
N LEU A 26 20.97 16.89 -18.49
CA LEU A 26 20.08 17.79 -19.23
C LEU A 26 20.27 19.25 -18.84
N LYS A 27 20.48 19.54 -17.55
CA LYS A 27 20.87 20.88 -17.09
C LYS A 27 22.19 21.34 -17.70
N SER A 28 23.18 20.45 -17.80
CA SER A 28 24.48 20.78 -18.42
C SER A 28 24.39 21.06 -19.92
N LYS A 29 23.35 20.56 -20.58
CA LYS A 29 23.04 20.80 -22.00
C LYS A 29 22.08 21.99 -22.21
N GLU A 30 21.88 22.82 -21.19
CA GLU A 30 20.99 24.00 -21.22
C GLU A 30 19.52 23.69 -21.60
N VAL A 31 19.05 22.47 -21.32
CA VAL A 31 17.63 22.11 -21.49
C VAL A 31 16.81 22.75 -20.37
N ALA A 32 15.72 23.43 -20.72
CA ALA A 32 14.82 24.03 -19.73
C ALA A 32 14.13 22.93 -18.90
N ILE A 33 14.40 22.90 -17.60
CA ILE A 33 13.79 21.98 -16.64
C ILE A 33 13.07 22.80 -15.57
N GLY A 34 11.75 22.62 -15.47
CA GLY A 34 10.94 23.12 -14.36
C GLY A 34 10.77 22.03 -13.30
N ASN A 35 10.86 22.41 -12.02
CA ASN A 35 10.50 21.53 -10.91
C ASN A 35 9.35 22.16 -10.14
N ILE A 36 8.27 21.40 -9.95
CA ILE A 36 7.12 21.80 -9.13
C ILE A 36 7.11 20.86 -7.94
N ASN A 37 7.45 21.38 -6.77
CA ASN A 37 7.36 20.62 -5.53
C ASN A 37 5.91 20.64 -5.04
N ILE A 38 5.28 19.47 -4.96
CA ILE A 38 3.91 19.33 -4.45
C ILE A 38 4.00 19.05 -2.95
N THR A 39 3.88 20.10 -2.14
CA THR A 39 3.77 19.98 -0.69
C THR A 39 2.33 19.70 -0.25
N GLY A 40 2.13 19.50 1.06
CA GLY A 40 0.79 19.54 1.64
C GLY A 40 0.10 20.89 1.41
N ILE A 41 -1.22 20.91 1.57
CA ILE A 41 -2.04 22.12 1.54
C ILE A 41 -1.73 23.01 2.75
N SER A 42 -1.89 24.33 2.59
CA SER A 42 -1.60 25.28 3.67
C SER A 42 -2.64 25.18 4.80
N LYS A 43 -2.35 25.80 5.96
CA LYS A 43 -3.34 25.94 7.03
C LYS A 43 -4.59 26.70 6.55
N GLU A 44 -4.42 27.67 5.67
CA GLU A 44 -5.52 28.43 5.07
C GLU A 44 -6.37 27.54 4.17
N ASP A 45 -5.75 26.71 3.34
CA ASP A 45 -6.45 25.74 2.49
C ASP A 45 -7.21 24.69 3.31
N VAL A 46 -6.63 24.23 4.43
CA VAL A 46 -7.34 23.36 5.38
C VAL A 46 -8.55 24.08 5.96
N ASN A 47 -8.43 25.37 6.27
CA ASN A 47 -9.55 26.16 6.78
C ASN A 47 -10.65 26.36 5.74
N ASN A 48 -10.27 26.61 4.48
CA ASN A 48 -11.21 26.71 3.36
C ASN A 48 -11.96 25.39 3.19
N LEU A 49 -11.24 24.26 3.19
CA LEU A 49 -11.83 22.93 3.10
C LEU A 49 -12.83 22.65 4.24
N ILE A 50 -12.46 22.96 5.48
CA ILE A 50 -13.33 22.73 6.64
C ILE A 50 -14.55 23.68 6.62
N SER A 51 -14.35 24.95 6.26
CA SER A 51 -15.41 25.94 6.03
C SER A 51 -16.42 25.43 5.00
N ASP A 52 -15.94 24.90 3.87
CA ASP A 52 -16.78 24.37 2.80
C ASP A 52 -17.55 23.12 3.24
N ILE A 53 -16.90 22.18 3.94
CA ILE A 53 -17.54 20.95 4.44
C ILE A 53 -18.61 21.26 5.49
N THR A 54 -18.33 22.20 6.39
CA THR A 54 -19.23 22.54 7.51
C THR A 54 -20.26 23.61 7.14
N ASN A 55 -20.08 24.29 6.00
CA ASN A 55 -20.82 25.48 5.60
C ASN A 55 -20.83 26.56 6.70
N MET A 56 -19.69 26.73 7.37
CA MET A 56 -19.50 27.71 8.46
C MET A 56 -18.48 28.77 8.07
N PRO A 57 -18.58 30.00 8.57
CA PRO A 57 -17.58 31.04 8.33
C PRO A 57 -16.15 30.62 8.74
N HIS A 58 -15.16 30.97 7.91
CA HIS A 58 -13.73 30.74 8.14
C HIS A 58 -13.24 31.13 9.54
N SER A 59 -13.81 32.18 10.14
CA SER A 59 -13.47 32.65 11.49
C SER A 59 -13.88 31.68 12.59
N LEU A 60 -14.96 30.92 12.39
CA LEU A 60 -15.42 29.92 13.34
C LEU A 60 -14.64 28.62 13.19
N THR A 61 -14.31 28.22 11.96
CA THR A 61 -13.59 26.97 11.69
C THR A 61 -12.10 27.03 12.02
N GLU A 62 -11.54 28.23 12.23
CA GLU A 62 -10.10 28.42 12.47
C GLU A 62 -9.55 27.58 13.63
N THR A 63 -10.34 27.43 14.71
CA THR A 63 -9.93 26.62 15.87
C THR A 63 -9.76 25.15 15.51
N LEU A 64 -10.72 24.57 14.78
CA LEU A 64 -10.63 23.20 14.28
C LEU A 64 -9.50 23.07 13.25
N SER A 65 -9.41 24.00 12.30
CA SER A 65 -8.40 23.99 11.25
C SER A 65 -6.98 24.06 11.78
N CYS A 66 -6.76 24.80 12.87
CA CYS A 66 -5.46 24.86 13.54
C CYS A 66 -5.07 23.51 14.12
N VAL A 67 -5.99 22.84 14.83
CA VAL A 67 -5.75 21.51 15.40
C VAL A 67 -5.53 20.49 14.29
N VAL A 68 -6.40 20.46 13.27
CA VAL A 68 -6.30 19.57 12.11
C VAL A 68 -4.98 19.78 11.38
N TYR A 69 -4.59 21.02 11.08
CA TYR A 69 -3.32 21.30 10.38
C TYR A 69 -2.10 20.86 11.21
N LYS A 70 -2.05 21.22 12.50
CA LYS A 70 -0.96 20.82 13.42
C LYS A 70 -0.78 19.31 13.47
N LYS A 71 -1.91 18.59 13.40
CA LYS A 71 -2.00 17.13 13.48
C LYS A 71 -1.71 16.39 12.17
N THR A 72 -1.86 17.06 11.03
CA THR A 72 -1.82 16.42 9.70
C THR A 72 -0.69 16.97 8.81
N GLY A 73 -0.02 18.04 9.23
CA GLY A 73 1.01 18.71 8.44
C GLY A 73 0.52 19.22 7.07
N GLY A 74 -0.80 19.41 6.91
CA GLY A 74 -1.41 19.79 5.64
C GLY A 74 -1.44 18.68 4.59
N ASN A 75 -1.15 17.43 4.92
CA ASN A 75 -1.30 16.34 3.96
C ASN A 75 -2.79 16.11 3.67
N VAL A 76 -3.25 16.28 2.43
CA VAL A 76 -4.70 16.23 2.09
C VAL A 76 -5.36 14.92 2.54
N LEU A 77 -4.67 13.78 2.34
CA LEU A 77 -5.18 12.47 2.79
C LEU A 77 -5.35 12.41 4.31
N PHE A 78 -4.45 13.06 5.05
CA PHE A 78 -4.53 13.12 6.51
C PHE A 78 -5.61 14.04 7.00
N VAL A 79 -5.78 15.19 6.36
CA VAL A 79 -6.86 16.10 6.66
C VAL A 79 -8.19 15.37 6.49
N THR A 80 -8.40 14.66 5.37
CA THR A 80 -9.66 13.95 5.14
C THR A 80 -9.87 12.77 6.10
N GLU A 81 -8.87 11.91 6.32
CA GLU A 81 -9.03 10.76 7.22
C GLU A 81 -9.12 11.18 8.70
N PHE A 82 -8.42 12.23 9.12
CA PHE A 82 -8.56 12.76 10.47
C PHE A 82 -9.94 13.36 10.71
N LEU A 83 -10.47 14.15 9.75
CA LEU A 83 -11.83 14.68 9.80
C LEU A 83 -12.88 13.55 9.88
N LYS A 84 -12.74 12.50 9.05
CA LYS A 84 -13.62 11.32 9.14
C LYS A 84 -13.54 10.63 10.51
N SER A 85 -12.34 10.49 11.07
CA SER A 85 -12.14 9.85 12.38
C SER A 85 -12.75 10.65 13.53
N ILE A 86 -12.67 11.98 13.52
CA ILE A 86 -13.32 12.79 14.57
C ILE A 86 -14.84 12.84 14.40
N CYS A 87 -15.35 12.72 13.16
CA CYS A 87 -16.78 12.56 12.91
C CYS A 87 -17.32 11.21 13.41
N SER A 88 -16.65 10.10 13.09
CA SER A 88 -17.10 8.76 13.50
C SER A 88 -17.05 8.55 15.01
N GLU A 89 -16.13 9.24 15.70
CA GLU A 89 -16.01 9.25 17.16
C GLU A 89 -16.94 10.28 17.84
N GLY A 90 -17.73 11.05 17.07
CA GLY A 90 -18.67 12.04 17.60
C GLY A 90 -18.01 13.28 18.21
N LEU A 91 -16.73 13.52 17.94
CA LEU A 91 -15.99 14.71 18.39
C LEU A 91 -16.25 15.93 17.50
N LEU A 92 -16.59 15.68 16.24
CA LEU A 92 -17.15 16.66 15.31
C LEU A 92 -18.54 16.18 14.90
N PHE A 93 -19.58 16.95 15.25
CA PHE A 93 -20.96 16.55 15.02
C PHE A 93 -21.84 17.73 14.71
N TYR A 94 -22.95 17.48 14.01
CA TYR A 94 -23.95 18.50 13.73
C TYR A 94 -24.96 18.58 14.88
N SER A 95 -25.05 19.74 15.55
CA SER A 95 -26.05 19.99 16.59
C SER A 95 -27.35 20.47 15.96
N LEU A 96 -28.44 19.73 16.21
CA LEU A 96 -29.77 20.09 15.72
C LEU A 96 -30.34 21.32 16.45
N ASP A 97 -30.01 21.48 17.73
CA ASP A 97 -30.48 22.60 18.57
C ASP A 97 -29.91 23.94 18.06
N ASP A 98 -28.61 23.95 17.77
CA ASP A 98 -27.91 25.15 17.30
C ASP A 98 -27.84 25.26 15.76
N LYS A 99 -28.32 24.23 15.05
CA LYS A 99 -28.25 24.09 13.57
C LYS A 99 -26.85 24.36 13.01
N ALA A 100 -25.84 23.92 13.73
CA ALA A 100 -24.44 24.19 13.41
C ALA A 100 -23.55 23.00 13.76
N TRP A 101 -22.42 22.88 13.09
CA TRP A 101 -21.38 21.95 13.49
C TRP A 101 -20.76 22.39 14.81
N LYS A 102 -20.53 21.42 15.69
CA LYS A 102 -19.86 21.60 16.97
C LYS A 102 -18.70 20.62 17.09
N TRP A 103 -17.66 21.09 17.77
CA TRP A 103 -16.51 20.30 18.14
C TRP A 103 -15.96 20.82 19.47
N ASN A 104 -15.13 20.01 20.10
CA ASN A 104 -14.34 20.44 21.25
C ASN A 104 -12.85 20.36 20.87
N ALA A 105 -12.27 21.54 20.59
CA ALA A 105 -10.88 21.66 20.14
C ALA A 105 -9.89 21.07 21.15
N ASP A 106 -10.13 21.23 22.45
CA ASP A 106 -9.26 20.70 23.50
C ASP A 106 -9.24 19.16 23.51
N THR A 107 -10.41 18.53 23.36
CA THR A 107 -10.50 17.06 23.25
C THR A 107 -9.87 16.53 21.97
N ILE A 108 -9.96 17.27 20.86
CA ILE A 108 -9.34 16.91 19.58
C ILE A 108 -7.81 17.11 19.64
N GLU A 109 -7.34 18.13 20.35
CA GLU A 109 -5.91 18.39 20.51
C GLU A 109 -5.24 17.37 21.44
N ALA A 110 -5.91 17.01 22.55
CA ALA A 110 -5.49 15.97 23.49
C ALA A 110 -5.47 14.56 22.87
N LYS A 111 -6.14 14.36 21.73
CA LYS A 111 -6.08 13.11 20.98
C LYS A 111 -4.68 12.96 20.38
N GLU A 112 -3.93 11.99 20.85
CA GLU A 112 -2.71 11.55 20.17
C GLU A 112 -3.10 11.02 18.78
N ILE A 113 -2.61 11.69 17.74
CA ILE A 113 -2.54 11.07 16.43
C ILE A 113 -1.17 10.43 16.42
N PRO A 114 -1.08 9.11 16.20
CA PRO A 114 0.20 8.49 15.93
C PRO A 114 0.86 9.23 14.77
N ASP A 115 2.07 9.76 14.98
CA ASP A 115 2.79 10.69 14.11
C ASP A 115 3.09 10.19 12.67
N GLU A 116 2.56 9.03 12.28
CA GLU A 116 2.79 8.44 10.97
C GLU A 116 1.50 7.95 10.33
N VAL A 117 1.40 8.16 9.03
CA VAL A 117 0.27 7.71 8.20
C VAL A 117 0.04 6.23 8.35
N GLY A 118 1.15 5.51 8.54
CA GLY A 118 1.17 4.10 8.85
C GLY A 118 0.27 3.77 10.03
N ALA A 119 0.36 4.48 11.15
CA ALA A 119 -0.31 4.09 12.37
C ALA A 119 -1.83 4.39 12.38
N LEU A 120 -2.28 5.49 11.74
CA LEU A 120 -3.73 5.73 11.54
C LEU A 120 -4.34 4.66 10.61
N LEU A 121 -3.66 4.37 9.49
CA LEU A 121 -4.11 3.36 8.53
C LEU A 121 -4.05 1.96 9.14
N SER A 122 -3.02 1.66 9.94
CA SER A 122 -2.90 0.43 10.70
C SER A 122 -4.08 0.27 11.67
N ARG A 123 -4.43 1.32 12.42
CA ARG A 123 -5.60 1.29 13.32
C ARG A 123 -6.89 1.02 12.55
N LYS A 124 -7.10 1.70 11.41
CA LYS A 124 -8.27 1.51 10.55
C LYS A 124 -8.35 0.07 10.05
N ILE A 125 -7.25 -0.48 9.55
CA ILE A 125 -7.17 -1.88 9.09
C ILE A 125 -7.45 -2.84 10.26
N SER A 126 -6.87 -2.60 11.44
CA SER A 126 -7.08 -3.45 12.63
C SER A 126 -8.53 -3.47 13.15
N GLN A 127 -9.35 -2.48 12.79
CA GLN A 127 -10.78 -2.44 13.13
C GLN A 127 -11.67 -3.22 12.16
N LEU A 128 -11.15 -3.64 11.01
CA LEU A 128 -11.90 -4.42 10.02
C LEU A 128 -12.07 -5.88 10.47
N SER A 129 -12.96 -6.62 9.80
CA SER A 129 -13.11 -8.05 10.03
C SER A 129 -11.79 -8.80 9.77
N ILE A 130 -11.58 -9.94 10.46
CA ILE A 130 -10.36 -10.75 10.34
C ILE A 130 -10.11 -11.17 8.87
N GLY A 131 -11.18 -11.53 8.14
CA GLY A 131 -11.09 -11.85 6.72
C GLY A 131 -10.60 -10.67 5.87
N CYS A 132 -11.09 -9.47 6.14
CA CYS A 132 -10.65 -8.24 5.47
C CYS A 132 -9.19 -7.91 5.79
N GLN A 133 -8.80 -8.02 7.06
CA GLN A 133 -7.41 -7.83 7.47
C GLN A 133 -6.47 -8.81 6.77
N HIS A 134 -6.85 -10.09 6.67
CA HIS A 134 -6.06 -11.08 5.94
C HIS A 134 -5.95 -10.76 4.45
N ALA A 135 -7.04 -10.33 3.81
CA ALA A 135 -7.03 -9.92 2.40
C ALA A 135 -6.06 -8.77 2.13
N ILE A 136 -6.12 -7.73 2.97
CA ILE A 136 -5.30 -6.52 2.82
C ILE A 136 -3.82 -6.85 3.12
N LYS A 137 -3.54 -7.64 4.16
CA LYS A 137 -2.17 -8.10 4.49
C LYS A 137 -1.57 -8.95 3.36
N LEU A 138 -2.38 -9.84 2.80
CA LEU A 138 -2.01 -10.64 1.63
C LEU A 138 -1.63 -9.76 0.45
N LEU A 139 -2.51 -8.83 0.08
CA LEU A 139 -2.26 -7.90 -1.01
C LEU A 139 -0.96 -7.12 -0.75
N ALA A 140 -0.74 -6.66 0.49
CA ALA A 140 0.47 -5.95 0.87
C ALA A 140 1.76 -6.75 0.66
N CYS A 141 1.72 -8.06 0.92
CA CYS A 141 2.83 -8.96 0.65
C CYS A 141 3.05 -9.20 -0.85
N ILE A 142 1.97 -9.31 -1.64
CA ILE A 142 2.04 -9.54 -3.10
C ILE A 142 2.58 -8.31 -3.81
N GLY A 143 2.09 -7.12 -3.48
CA GLY A 143 2.51 -5.86 -4.08
C GLY A 143 1.39 -4.81 -4.14
N SER A 144 1.51 -3.87 -5.07
CA SER A 144 0.54 -2.78 -5.22
C SER A 144 -0.76 -3.21 -5.90
N LYS A 145 -0.75 -4.32 -6.64
CA LYS A 145 -1.89 -4.86 -7.39
C LYS A 145 -1.91 -6.39 -7.40
N CYS A 146 -3.11 -6.99 -7.42
CA CYS A 146 -3.31 -8.42 -7.50
C CYS A 146 -4.63 -8.77 -8.19
N ASP A 147 -4.65 -9.85 -8.96
CA ASP A 147 -5.86 -10.37 -9.57
C ASP A 147 -6.79 -11.04 -8.53
N ASP A 148 -8.10 -10.95 -8.76
CA ASP A 148 -9.11 -11.46 -7.85
C ASP A 148 -9.05 -12.98 -7.67
N SER A 149 -8.62 -13.74 -8.69
CA SER A 149 -8.42 -15.19 -8.60
C SER A 149 -7.43 -15.59 -7.50
N ILE A 150 -6.32 -14.86 -7.36
CA ILE A 150 -5.28 -15.11 -6.35
C ILE A 150 -5.76 -14.68 -4.96
N LEU A 151 -6.38 -13.51 -4.85
CA LEU A 151 -6.91 -13.00 -3.57
C LEU A 151 -7.99 -13.92 -3.00
N ILE A 152 -8.94 -14.34 -3.84
CA ILE A 152 -10.08 -15.17 -3.41
C ILE A 152 -9.64 -16.59 -3.06
N SER A 153 -8.77 -17.20 -3.87
CA SER A 153 -8.26 -18.54 -3.58
C SER A 153 -7.52 -18.61 -2.24
N PHE A 154 -6.74 -17.57 -1.90
CA PHE A 154 -6.10 -17.46 -0.59
C PHE A 154 -7.13 -17.33 0.53
N LEU A 155 -8.12 -16.44 0.35
CA LEU A 155 -9.13 -16.20 1.37
C LEU A 155 -10.01 -17.43 1.64
N ASN A 156 -10.33 -18.21 0.60
CA ASN A 156 -11.04 -19.48 0.76
C ASN A 156 -10.25 -20.49 1.58
N ARG A 157 -8.94 -20.63 1.29
CA ARG A 157 -8.06 -21.56 2.02
C ARG A 157 -7.86 -21.16 3.48
N THR A 158 -7.68 -19.88 3.75
CA THR A 158 -7.54 -19.40 5.13
C THR A 158 -8.84 -19.51 5.93
N ALA A 159 -9.99 -19.40 5.27
CA ALA A 159 -11.29 -19.63 5.90
C ALA A 159 -11.65 -21.13 6.05
N GLY A 160 -10.87 -22.05 5.46
CA GLY A 160 -11.20 -23.48 5.44
C GLY A 160 -12.45 -23.80 4.62
N LYS A 161 -12.77 -22.96 3.62
CA LYS A 161 -14.00 -23.04 2.83
C LYS A 161 -13.73 -23.48 1.39
N ASN A 162 -14.68 -24.19 0.80
CA ASN A 162 -14.64 -24.58 -0.61
C ASN A 162 -15.09 -23.40 -1.50
N ASP A 163 -14.71 -23.42 -2.78
CA ASP A 163 -14.91 -22.34 -3.78
C ASP A 163 -16.38 -21.91 -4.02
N THR A 164 -17.33 -22.58 -3.40
CA THR A 164 -18.77 -22.27 -3.49
C THR A 164 -19.20 -21.05 -2.68
N GLU A 165 -18.32 -20.46 -1.85
CA GLU A 165 -18.63 -19.29 -1.00
C GLU A 165 -17.89 -18.00 -1.41
N ASN A 166 -17.47 -17.89 -2.68
CA ASN A 166 -16.76 -16.71 -3.21
C ASN A 166 -17.48 -15.38 -2.95
N ASN A 167 -18.82 -15.39 -2.92
CA ASN A 167 -19.63 -14.18 -2.65
C ASN A 167 -19.26 -13.51 -1.33
N ALA A 168 -18.96 -14.28 -0.28
CA ALA A 168 -18.56 -13.71 1.01
C ALA A 168 -17.18 -13.03 0.94
N GLN A 169 -16.25 -13.57 0.15
CA GLN A 169 -14.92 -12.99 -0.04
C GLN A 169 -14.97 -11.72 -0.89
N PHE A 170 -15.81 -11.71 -1.93
CA PHE A 170 -16.08 -10.49 -2.69
C PHE A 170 -16.65 -9.40 -1.78
N SER A 171 -17.63 -9.70 -0.93
CA SER A 171 -18.17 -8.72 0.02
C SER A 171 -17.11 -8.17 1.00
N ILE A 172 -16.13 -8.98 1.39
CA ILE A 172 -15.00 -8.55 2.23
C ILE A 172 -14.11 -7.53 1.50
N LEU A 173 -13.85 -7.76 0.21
CA LEU A 173 -13.02 -6.87 -0.61
C LEU A 173 -13.79 -5.60 -1.01
N ASP A 174 -15.08 -5.71 -1.31
CA ASP A 174 -15.97 -4.57 -1.58
C ASP A 174 -16.04 -3.65 -0.36
N TYR A 175 -16.13 -4.20 0.86
CA TYR A 175 -16.06 -3.40 2.08
C TYR A 175 -14.74 -2.63 2.22
N ALA A 176 -13.61 -3.23 1.83
CA ALA A 176 -12.31 -2.54 1.82
C ALA A 176 -12.24 -1.41 0.77
N ILE A 177 -13.00 -1.53 -0.32
CA ILE A 177 -13.14 -0.48 -1.34
C ILE A 177 -13.99 0.67 -0.79
N ASP A 178 -15.12 0.36 -0.15
CA ASP A 178 -16.00 1.37 0.46
C ASP A 178 -15.29 2.17 1.57
N GLU A 179 -14.42 1.50 2.33
CA GLU A 179 -13.54 2.15 3.32
C GLU A 179 -12.39 2.96 2.70
N GLY A 180 -12.26 2.97 1.37
CA GLY A 180 -11.25 3.71 0.62
C GLY A 180 -9.84 3.16 0.76
N LEU A 181 -9.69 1.89 1.18
CA LEU A 181 -8.40 1.22 1.34
C LEU A 181 -7.93 0.59 0.03
N LEU A 182 -8.87 0.00 -0.70
CA LEU A 182 -8.64 -0.63 -1.99
C LEU A 182 -9.38 0.09 -3.12
N LYS A 183 -8.93 -0.15 -4.34
CA LYS A 183 -9.61 0.15 -5.60
C LYS A 183 -9.67 -1.12 -6.43
N ARG A 184 -10.66 -1.20 -7.32
CA ARG A 184 -10.79 -2.29 -8.28
C ARG A 184 -10.83 -1.74 -9.70
N GLU A 185 -9.98 -2.30 -10.56
CA GLU A 185 -9.97 -2.07 -12.01
C GLU A 185 -10.15 -3.42 -12.71
N GLY A 186 -11.34 -3.69 -13.25
CA GLY A 186 -11.68 -5.00 -13.80
C GLY A 186 -11.61 -6.12 -12.75
N SER A 187 -10.79 -7.14 -13.00
CA SER A 187 -10.51 -8.24 -12.05
C SER A 187 -9.35 -7.93 -11.09
N THR A 188 -8.73 -6.75 -11.17
CA THR A 188 -7.53 -6.43 -10.37
C THR A 188 -7.89 -5.53 -9.19
N TYR A 189 -7.48 -5.95 -7.99
CA TYR A 189 -7.49 -5.12 -6.78
C TYR A 189 -6.15 -4.43 -6.60
N MET A 190 -6.17 -3.19 -6.13
CA MET A 190 -4.98 -2.41 -5.84
C MET A 190 -5.21 -1.52 -4.62
N PHE A 191 -4.12 -1.12 -3.96
CA PHE A 191 -4.22 -0.15 -2.88
C PHE A 191 -4.63 1.22 -3.43
N ALA A 192 -5.52 1.91 -2.71
CA ALA A 192 -5.87 3.28 -3.06
C ALA A 192 -4.65 4.22 -2.99
N HIS A 193 -3.67 3.89 -2.13
CA HIS A 193 -2.40 4.59 -1.95
C HIS A 193 -1.33 3.67 -1.37
N ASP A 194 -0.05 3.85 -1.75
CA ASP A 194 1.08 3.03 -1.29
C ASP A 194 1.27 3.04 0.24
N ARG A 195 0.86 4.12 0.90
CA ARG A 195 0.91 4.20 2.37
C ARG A 195 -0.02 3.19 3.05
N ILE A 196 -1.13 2.82 2.41
CA ILE A 196 -2.05 1.77 2.90
C ILE A 196 -1.38 0.40 2.78
N GLN A 197 -0.68 0.16 1.66
CA GLN A 197 0.13 -1.05 1.49
C GLN A 197 1.17 -1.16 2.60
N HIS A 198 1.92 -0.09 2.85
CA HIS A 198 2.96 -0.07 3.87
C HIS A 198 2.40 -0.32 5.27
N ALA A 199 1.32 0.38 5.63
CA ALA A 199 0.62 0.17 6.91
C ALA A 199 0.15 -1.27 7.08
N ALA A 200 -0.49 -1.83 6.04
CA ALA A 200 -0.94 -3.21 6.03
C ALA A 200 0.20 -4.22 6.21
N TYR A 201 1.35 -3.96 5.59
CA TYR A 201 2.53 -4.82 5.72
C TYR A 201 3.12 -4.79 7.13
N LEU A 202 3.21 -3.59 7.74
CA LEU A 202 3.71 -3.43 9.11
C LEU A 202 2.79 -4.06 10.18
N LEU A 203 1.51 -4.26 9.87
CA LEU A 203 0.59 -5.03 10.74
C LEU A 203 0.88 -6.54 10.76
N ILE A 204 1.81 -7.03 9.94
CA ILE A 204 2.28 -8.41 9.98
C ILE A 204 3.49 -8.45 10.91
N PRO A 205 3.43 -9.20 12.03
CA PRO A 205 4.60 -9.36 12.90
C PRO A 205 5.83 -9.80 12.11
N GLU A 206 6.99 -9.22 12.39
CA GLU A 206 8.24 -9.52 11.67
C GLU A 206 8.60 -11.02 11.70
N SER A 207 8.23 -11.71 12.79
CA SER A 207 8.36 -13.16 12.92
C SER A 207 7.55 -13.95 11.89
N ASP A 208 6.46 -13.37 11.40
CA ASP A 208 5.45 -14.03 10.58
C ASP A 208 5.54 -13.62 9.10
N GLN A 209 6.15 -12.47 8.79
CA GLN A 209 6.31 -11.96 7.42
C GLN A 209 6.91 -13.00 6.47
N GLY A 210 8.01 -13.66 6.85
CA GLY A 210 8.61 -14.69 5.99
C GLY A 210 7.75 -15.94 5.85
N ARG A 211 6.96 -16.32 6.86
CA ARG A 211 6.01 -17.44 6.75
C ARG A 211 4.88 -17.09 5.78
N MET A 212 4.41 -15.84 5.86
CA MET A 212 3.40 -15.30 4.96
C MET A 212 3.91 -15.31 3.51
N HIS A 213 5.11 -14.78 3.27
CA HIS A 213 5.74 -14.79 1.95
C HIS A 213 5.91 -16.21 1.37
N ARG A 214 6.38 -17.17 2.19
CA ARG A 214 6.44 -18.58 1.78
C ARG A 214 5.06 -19.12 1.40
N HIS A 215 4.05 -18.85 2.22
CA HIS A 215 2.69 -19.35 1.99
C HIS A 215 2.11 -18.79 0.69
N ILE A 216 2.28 -17.49 0.45
CA ILE A 216 1.83 -16.81 -0.77
C ILE A 216 2.53 -17.38 -2.01
N GLY A 217 3.86 -17.54 -1.96
CA GLY A 217 4.61 -18.10 -3.09
C GLY A 217 4.15 -19.51 -3.46
N LEU A 218 3.90 -20.37 -2.47
CA LEU A 218 3.37 -21.72 -2.69
C LEU A 218 1.95 -21.70 -3.27
N LEU A 219 1.11 -20.77 -2.83
CA LEU A 219 -0.25 -20.64 -3.32
C LEU A 219 -0.29 -20.20 -4.79
N ILE A 220 0.51 -19.20 -5.15
CA ILE A 220 0.61 -18.73 -6.53
C ILE A 220 1.16 -19.85 -7.42
N LEU A 221 2.18 -20.57 -6.95
CA LEU A 221 2.76 -21.72 -7.67
C LEU A 221 1.72 -22.82 -7.93
N GLU A 222 0.90 -23.16 -6.94
CA GLU A 222 -0.15 -24.16 -7.09
C GLU A 222 -1.27 -23.71 -8.04
N HIS A 223 -1.61 -22.42 -8.03
CA HIS A 223 -2.66 -21.87 -8.90
C HIS A 223 -2.22 -21.73 -10.35
N ALA A 224 -0.92 -21.55 -10.60
CA ALA A 224 -0.40 -21.22 -11.93
C ALA A 224 -0.62 -22.31 -12.99
N GLN A 225 -0.71 -23.60 -12.63
CA GLN A 225 -0.58 -24.72 -13.58
C GLN A 225 0.72 -24.60 -14.44
N ASP A 226 1.16 -25.66 -15.12
CA ASP A 226 2.47 -25.63 -15.82
C ASP A 226 2.54 -24.59 -16.95
N GLU A 227 1.40 -24.24 -17.57
CA GLU A 227 1.34 -23.33 -18.73
C GLU A 227 1.39 -21.84 -18.35
N MET A 228 0.98 -21.44 -17.14
CA MET A 228 1.09 -20.05 -16.68
C MET A 228 2.25 -19.76 -15.74
N LEU A 229 3.00 -20.79 -15.31
CA LEU A 229 4.14 -20.61 -14.43
C LEU A 229 5.12 -19.57 -14.98
N ASP A 230 5.33 -19.57 -16.30
CA ASP A 230 6.24 -18.63 -16.93
C ASP A 230 5.80 -17.16 -16.73
N HIS A 231 4.49 -16.88 -16.69
CA HIS A 231 3.94 -15.53 -16.48
C HIS A 231 4.07 -15.05 -15.03
N VAL A 232 4.01 -15.96 -14.06
CA VAL A 232 4.07 -15.63 -12.63
C VAL A 232 5.40 -16.00 -11.97
N LEU A 233 6.37 -16.52 -12.73
CA LEU A 233 7.62 -17.08 -12.22
C LEU A 233 8.37 -16.11 -11.30
N PHE A 234 8.54 -14.86 -11.74
CA PHE A 234 9.22 -13.84 -10.92
C PHE A 234 8.45 -13.57 -9.63
N LEU A 235 7.12 -13.46 -9.69
CA LEU A 235 6.29 -13.23 -8.51
C LEU A 235 6.41 -14.40 -7.52
N VAL A 236 6.34 -15.64 -8.00
CA VAL A 236 6.50 -16.85 -7.17
C VAL A 236 7.88 -16.85 -6.49
N VAL A 237 8.94 -16.67 -7.27
CA VAL A 237 10.33 -16.75 -6.78
C VAL A 237 10.62 -15.61 -5.79
N ASP A 238 10.17 -14.39 -6.07
CA ASP A 238 10.34 -13.25 -5.17
C ASP A 238 9.67 -13.48 -3.82
N GLN A 239 8.46 -14.05 -3.82
CA GLN A 239 7.74 -14.41 -2.59
C GLN A 239 8.46 -15.53 -1.83
N LEU A 240 8.86 -16.60 -2.50
CA LEU A 240 9.53 -17.73 -1.85
C LEU A 240 10.91 -17.36 -1.30
N ASN A 241 11.67 -16.53 -2.01
CA ASN A 241 12.98 -16.03 -1.55
C ASN A 241 12.85 -15.17 -0.29
N ARG A 242 11.83 -14.30 -0.20
CA ARG A 242 11.53 -13.54 1.04
C ARG A 242 11.13 -14.45 2.21
N GLY A 243 10.60 -15.64 1.92
CA GLY A 243 10.25 -16.67 2.88
C GLY A 243 11.33 -17.75 3.10
N GLN A 244 12.50 -17.63 2.47
CA GLN A 244 13.51 -18.70 2.38
C GLN A 244 13.93 -19.26 3.74
N LYS A 245 14.06 -18.40 4.76
CA LYS A 245 14.44 -18.82 6.14
C LYS A 245 13.50 -19.87 6.77
N PHE A 246 12.29 -20.03 6.23
CA PHE A 246 11.29 -20.99 6.69
C PHE A 246 11.18 -22.23 5.79
N ILE A 247 12.05 -22.37 4.78
CA ILE A 247 12.12 -23.52 3.86
C ILE A 247 13.28 -24.40 4.31
N THR A 248 12.99 -25.35 5.21
CA THR A 248 14.02 -26.18 5.87
C THR A 248 14.15 -27.58 5.31
N LYS A 249 13.12 -28.08 4.59
CA LYS A 249 13.16 -29.41 3.97
C LYS A 249 14.04 -29.35 2.73
N GLU A 250 14.95 -30.30 2.61
CA GLU A 250 15.88 -30.36 1.48
C GLU A 250 15.17 -30.42 0.13
N LYS A 251 14.08 -31.17 0.04
CA LYS A 251 13.25 -31.23 -1.16
C LYS A 251 12.72 -29.85 -1.55
N ASP A 252 12.12 -29.12 -0.61
CA ASP A 252 11.54 -27.80 -0.85
C ASP A 252 12.64 -26.76 -1.19
N ARG A 253 13.84 -26.88 -0.59
CA ARG A 253 15.01 -26.05 -0.92
C ARG A 253 15.46 -26.28 -2.36
N MET A 254 15.56 -27.54 -2.78
CA MET A 254 15.91 -27.92 -4.16
C MET A 254 14.87 -27.47 -5.18
N GLU A 255 13.58 -27.54 -4.84
CA GLU A 255 12.51 -27.00 -5.68
C GLU A 255 12.66 -25.48 -5.86
N LEU A 256 12.89 -24.73 -4.78
CA LEU A 256 13.12 -23.28 -4.87
C LEU A 256 14.43 -22.93 -5.61
N ALA A 257 15.50 -23.73 -5.45
CA ALA A 257 16.73 -23.55 -6.20
C ALA A 257 16.49 -23.72 -7.71
N THR A 258 15.68 -24.70 -8.10
CA THR A 258 15.27 -24.94 -9.49
C THR A 258 14.43 -23.78 -10.04
N LEU A 259 13.51 -23.24 -9.24
CA LEU A 259 12.72 -22.07 -9.64
C LEU A 259 13.59 -20.81 -9.81
N ASN A 260 14.57 -20.60 -8.92
CA ASN A 260 15.55 -19.53 -9.02
C ASN A 260 16.44 -19.67 -10.27
N LEU A 261 16.84 -20.88 -10.63
CA LEU A 261 17.55 -21.14 -11.88
C LEU A 261 16.72 -20.70 -13.09
N LYS A 262 15.46 -21.15 -13.18
CA LYS A 262 14.53 -20.76 -14.25
C LYS A 262 14.33 -19.24 -14.33
N ALA A 263 14.14 -18.59 -13.17
CA ALA A 263 13.99 -17.13 -13.11
C ALA A 263 15.28 -16.41 -13.54
N GLY A 264 16.44 -16.93 -13.15
CA GLY A 264 17.75 -16.44 -13.56
C GLY A 264 17.97 -16.51 -15.07
N GLU A 265 17.67 -17.66 -15.68
CA GLU A 265 17.75 -17.88 -17.14
C GLU A 265 16.77 -16.99 -17.90
N LYS A 266 15.54 -16.85 -17.39
CA LYS A 266 14.54 -15.96 -17.97
C LYS A 266 14.93 -14.49 -17.88
N ALA A 267 15.46 -14.04 -16.73
CA ALA A 267 15.97 -12.69 -16.59
C ALA A 267 17.16 -12.43 -17.54
N MET A 268 18.01 -13.44 -17.74
CA MET A 268 19.14 -13.38 -18.69
C MET A 268 18.65 -13.20 -20.13
N SER A 269 17.63 -13.96 -20.57
CA SER A 269 17.08 -13.84 -21.92
C SER A 269 16.41 -12.49 -22.18
N LEU A 270 15.92 -11.83 -21.11
CA LEU A 270 15.39 -10.47 -21.13
C LEU A 270 16.46 -9.37 -20.93
N ALA A 271 17.76 -9.73 -20.93
CA ALA A 271 18.89 -8.84 -20.67
C ALA A 271 18.86 -8.12 -19.30
N ALA A 272 18.11 -8.65 -18.33
CA ALA A 272 18.06 -8.16 -16.95
C ALA A 272 19.17 -8.81 -16.10
N PHE A 273 20.44 -8.49 -16.42
CA PHE A 273 21.61 -9.15 -15.85
C PHE A 273 21.72 -9.08 -14.32
N ILE A 274 21.32 -7.95 -13.72
CA ILE A 274 21.35 -7.76 -12.25
C ILE A 274 20.34 -8.70 -11.59
N SER A 275 19.10 -8.74 -12.08
CA SER A 275 18.07 -9.65 -11.57
C SER A 275 18.46 -11.11 -11.79
N SER A 276 19.03 -11.45 -12.95
CA SER A 276 19.54 -12.79 -13.25
C SER A 276 20.57 -13.25 -12.23
N ALA A 277 21.60 -12.42 -11.98
CA ALA A 277 22.63 -12.72 -10.98
C ALA A 277 22.04 -12.86 -9.56
N SER A 278 21.04 -12.05 -9.21
CA SER A 278 20.35 -12.14 -7.91
C SER A 278 19.62 -13.48 -7.75
N TYR A 279 18.85 -13.92 -8.75
CA TYR A 279 18.14 -15.19 -8.70
C TYR A 279 19.10 -16.39 -8.66
N LEU A 280 20.12 -16.40 -9.51
CA LEU A 280 21.12 -17.49 -9.53
C LEU A 280 21.84 -17.61 -8.19
N ARG A 281 22.19 -16.48 -7.55
CA ARG A 281 22.80 -16.49 -6.21
C ARG A 281 21.85 -17.04 -5.16
N ALA A 282 20.59 -16.59 -5.13
CA ALA A 282 19.59 -17.12 -4.21
C ALA A 282 19.39 -18.63 -4.39
N GLY A 283 19.46 -19.13 -5.63
CA GLY A 283 19.44 -20.56 -5.94
C GLY A 283 20.64 -21.32 -5.38
N ILE A 284 21.85 -20.75 -5.45
CA ILE A 284 23.07 -21.35 -4.88
C ILE A 284 23.01 -21.39 -3.36
N ASP A 285 22.50 -20.34 -2.71
CA ASP A 285 22.37 -20.25 -1.25
C ASP A 285 21.38 -21.29 -0.67
N LEU A 286 20.61 -21.96 -1.53
CA LEU A 286 19.66 -23.03 -1.18
C LEU A 286 20.24 -24.44 -1.28
N LEU A 287 21.42 -24.60 -1.86
CA LEU A 287 22.14 -25.89 -1.93
C LEU A 287 22.88 -26.20 -0.62
#